data_AF-A0A679IKL9-F1
#
_entry.id   AF-A0A679IKL9-F1
#
_cell.length_a   1.000
_cell.length_b   1.000
_cell.length_c   1.000
_cell.angle_alpha   90.00
_cell.angle_beta   90.00
_cell.angle_gamma   90.00
#
_symmetry.space_group_name_H-M   'P 1'
#
loop_
_entity.id
_entity.type
_entity.pdbx_description
1 polymer ?
#
loop_
_entity_poly.entity_id
_entity_poly.type
_entity_poly.pdbx_seq_one_letter_code
_entity_poly.pdbx_strand_id
1 'polypeptide(L)'
;MRQKFSFGAGLMACIASAALLTACGGGGGGGGGGGGVPLLPLPAPSTASVALSGTATYESVPNISGALAYGSTSVKPVRGAYVEVLDASGNQLVATSTDDNGAYAVSVPGSTIVVVRVRAQLTRPGPGATWDVSVRDNTRSSAIYSMQSSAFSTATTALTRDMRAGSGWGGSGYTGERVSGPFAVMDTVYTAMQKVLSVAPATAFPALKVFWSVNNTNAAGSVALGQIGTTFFIDRSSGAEIYVLGKENVDTDEFDEPVIAHEWGHYYQASFSRDDSTGGAHATGERIDRRLAFSEGWGNAWSGIALGRSNYVDSGGPGQSQGNNLDLSRGPASNQGWFRETSIQSIFWNLNQQVGFKPIHDAMTSALFIGGAPVTSIHPFTAAFNGVAPGSASALATLLTSQTISSAGNDAYGDQETNNGGVPLALPMYKTAAVGGAVTQACVTNSADPAREGNKLGSFAYLRFTALANRPYQFAISSPAGASPNFAIYRGGLVSSNASPVSLAAGEHVLVINDLNNSSANTCFGVAIQQQ
;
A
#
# COMPACT_ATOMS: atom_id res chain seq x y z
N MET A 1 -24.29 31.00 -10.44
CA MET A 1 -25.40 30.02 -10.30
C MET A 1 -24.89 28.87 -9.44
N ARG A 2 -25.48 28.65 -8.27
CA ARG A 2 -25.02 27.65 -7.30
C ARG A 2 -25.16 26.25 -7.90
N GLN A 3 -24.04 25.60 -8.21
CA GLN A 3 -23.99 24.19 -8.58
C GLN A 3 -24.46 23.37 -7.37
N LYS A 4 -25.55 22.61 -7.55
CA LYS A 4 -26.01 21.65 -6.55
C LYS A 4 -25.27 20.33 -6.79
N PHE A 5 -24.32 20.00 -5.94
CA PHE A 5 -23.72 18.68 -5.89
C PHE A 5 -24.72 17.72 -5.23
N SER A 6 -25.05 16.62 -5.90
CA SER A 6 -25.86 15.53 -5.36
C SER A 6 -25.01 14.28 -5.40
N PHE A 7 -24.89 13.57 -4.28
CA PHE A 7 -24.29 12.24 -4.23
C PHE A 7 -25.40 11.23 -4.54
N GLY A 8 -25.38 10.68 -5.74
CA GLY A 8 -26.26 9.57 -6.11
C GLY A 8 -25.75 8.27 -5.50
N ALA A 9 -26.39 7.83 -4.42
CA ALA A 9 -26.22 6.49 -3.88
C ALA A 9 -26.95 5.49 -4.80
N GLY A 10 -26.20 4.62 -5.48
CA GLY A 10 -26.76 3.46 -6.18
C GLY A 10 -27.13 2.38 -5.17
N LEU A 11 -28.32 2.47 -4.58
CA LEU A 11 -28.90 1.38 -3.80
C LEU A 11 -29.60 0.41 -4.77
N MET A 12 -28.95 -0.71 -5.12
CA MET A 12 -29.62 -1.79 -5.84
C MET A 12 -30.55 -2.54 -4.87
N ALA A 13 -31.86 -2.29 -4.95
CA ALA A 13 -32.86 -3.13 -4.32
C ALA A 13 -33.11 -4.37 -5.21
N CYS A 14 -32.74 -5.55 -4.72
CA CYS A 14 -33.10 -6.81 -5.34
C CYS A 14 -34.62 -7.04 -5.17
N ILE A 15 -35.40 -6.85 -6.23
CA ILE A 15 -36.78 -7.33 -6.30
C ILE A 15 -36.75 -8.66 -7.06
N ALA A 16 -37.10 -9.73 -6.36
CA ALA A 16 -37.30 -11.06 -6.92
C ALA A 16 -38.53 -11.05 -7.83
N SER A 17 -38.32 -11.19 -9.13
CA SER A 17 -39.39 -11.39 -10.12
C SER A 17 -39.69 -12.89 -10.24
N ALA A 18 -40.87 -13.30 -9.78
CA ALA A 18 -41.39 -14.64 -9.95
C ALA A 18 -41.61 -14.95 -11.44
N ALA A 19 -41.02 -16.06 -11.91
CA ALA A 19 -41.24 -16.60 -13.24
C ALA A 19 -42.62 -17.28 -13.29
N LEU A 20 -43.52 -16.75 -14.12
CA LEU A 20 -44.72 -17.46 -14.57
C LEU A 20 -44.42 -18.15 -15.90
N LEU A 21 -44.34 -19.48 -15.85
CA LEU A 21 -44.40 -20.37 -17.00
C LEU A 21 -45.79 -20.26 -17.66
N THR A 22 -45.83 -19.97 -18.95
CA THR A 22 -46.96 -20.36 -19.81
C THR A 22 -46.42 -21.10 -21.01
N ALA A 23 -46.98 -22.29 -21.23
CA ALA A 23 -46.67 -23.19 -22.32
C ALA A 23 -47.90 -23.38 -23.22
N CYS A 24 -47.59 -23.73 -24.47
CA CYS A 24 -48.40 -24.48 -25.45
C CYS A 24 -49.40 -23.76 -26.38
N GLY A 25 -49.27 -24.14 -27.66
CA GLY A 25 -50.25 -24.03 -28.75
C GLY A 25 -49.73 -23.12 -29.89
N GLY A 26 -49.33 -23.57 -31.08
CA GLY A 26 -49.62 -24.78 -31.83
C GLY A 26 -50.53 -24.46 -33.03
N GLY A 27 -50.01 -24.55 -34.26
CA GLY A 27 -50.81 -24.89 -35.45
C GLY A 27 -50.79 -23.93 -36.65
N GLY A 28 -50.44 -24.49 -37.83
CA GLY A 28 -51.22 -24.31 -39.07
C GLY A 28 -50.71 -23.30 -40.10
N GLY A 29 -50.19 -23.81 -41.22
CA GLY A 29 -49.81 -23.01 -42.39
C GLY A 29 -50.98 -22.70 -43.34
N GLY A 30 -50.66 -22.01 -44.45
CA GLY A 30 -51.55 -21.83 -45.59
C GLY A 30 -51.41 -20.45 -46.23
N GLY A 31 -50.94 -20.41 -47.48
CA GLY A 31 -50.62 -19.18 -48.21
C GLY A 31 -51.82 -18.34 -48.64
N GLY A 32 -51.51 -17.12 -49.07
CA GLY A 32 -52.44 -16.20 -49.71
C GLY A 32 -51.71 -14.93 -50.13
N GLY A 33 -51.39 -14.84 -51.42
CA GLY A 33 -50.84 -13.63 -52.03
C GLY A 33 -51.83 -12.47 -52.01
N GLY A 34 -51.36 -11.30 -51.64
CA GLY A 34 -52.08 -10.03 -51.74
C GLY A 34 -51.07 -8.90 -51.71
N GLY A 35 -50.98 -8.15 -52.80
CA GLY A 35 -50.00 -7.08 -53.00
C GLY A 35 -50.12 -5.99 -51.93
N GLY A 36 -49.10 -5.89 -51.09
CA GLY A 36 -48.83 -4.74 -50.24
C GLY A 36 -47.47 -4.17 -50.65
N VAL A 37 -47.45 -2.90 -51.04
CA VAL A 37 -46.23 -2.11 -51.24
C VAL A 37 -45.24 -2.36 -50.10
N PRO A 38 -43.94 -2.59 -50.38
CA PRO A 38 -42.96 -2.73 -49.33
C PRO A 38 -42.80 -1.37 -48.64
N LEU A 39 -43.46 -1.21 -47.48
CA LEU A 39 -43.03 -0.23 -46.50
C LEU A 39 -41.67 -0.69 -46.00
N LEU A 40 -40.62 -0.16 -46.61
CA LEU A 40 -39.29 -0.16 -46.02
C LEU A 40 -39.43 0.29 -44.56
N PRO A 41 -38.85 -0.42 -43.58
CA PRO A 41 -38.79 0.11 -42.23
C PRO A 41 -38.09 1.46 -42.34
N LEU A 42 -38.76 2.55 -41.93
CA LEU A 42 -38.07 3.82 -41.72
C LEU A 42 -36.88 3.50 -40.81
N PRO A 43 -35.64 3.89 -41.17
CA PRO A 43 -34.53 3.71 -40.27
C PRO A 43 -34.90 4.46 -38.99
N ALA A 44 -34.89 3.75 -37.85
CA ALA A 44 -34.96 4.40 -36.55
C ALA A 44 -33.94 5.54 -36.58
N PRO A 45 -34.28 6.76 -36.12
CA PRO A 45 -33.36 7.87 -36.18
C PRO A 45 -32.11 7.46 -35.40
N SER A 46 -31.02 7.17 -36.11
CA SER A 46 -29.72 7.02 -35.49
C SER A 46 -29.44 8.39 -34.89
N THR A 47 -29.57 8.53 -33.58
CA THR A 47 -29.15 9.75 -32.89
C THR A 47 -27.69 9.96 -33.23
N ALA A 48 -27.40 10.97 -34.04
CA ALA A 48 -26.04 11.27 -34.46
C ALA A 48 -25.15 11.37 -33.21
N SER A 49 -24.01 10.68 -33.22
CA SER A 49 -23.08 10.74 -32.11
C SER A 49 -22.38 12.10 -32.06
N VAL A 50 -22.24 12.66 -30.88
CA VAL A 50 -21.60 13.95 -30.61
C VAL A 50 -20.36 13.74 -29.75
N ALA A 51 -19.27 14.43 -30.10
CA ALA A 51 -18.06 14.43 -29.29
C ALA A 51 -18.26 15.26 -28.00
N LEU A 52 -18.04 14.62 -26.85
CA LEU A 52 -18.02 15.25 -25.54
C LEU A 52 -16.59 15.15 -24.98
N SER A 53 -16.01 16.27 -24.59
CA SER A 53 -14.69 16.32 -23.96
C SER A 53 -14.69 17.20 -22.71
N GLY A 54 -13.59 17.20 -21.97
CA GLY A 54 -13.36 18.12 -20.85
C GLY A 54 -12.12 17.76 -20.08
N THR A 55 -11.85 18.54 -19.04
CA THR A 55 -10.75 18.29 -18.10
C THR A 55 -11.29 18.08 -16.69
N ALA A 56 -10.82 17.03 -16.01
CA ALA A 56 -11.06 16.79 -14.60
C ALA A 56 -9.87 17.28 -13.77
N THR A 57 -10.15 18.11 -12.76
CA THR A 57 -9.15 18.72 -11.89
C THR A 57 -9.57 18.64 -10.43
N TYR A 58 -8.60 18.78 -9.51
CA TYR A 58 -8.84 18.84 -8.08
C TYR A 58 -8.01 19.96 -7.44
N GLU A 59 -8.54 20.54 -6.35
CA GLU A 59 -7.79 21.45 -5.50
C GLU A 59 -6.84 20.66 -4.59
N SER A 60 -5.54 20.93 -4.74
CA SER A 60 -4.45 20.36 -3.94
C SER A 60 -3.93 21.41 -2.97
N VAL A 61 -3.91 21.05 -1.69
CA VAL A 61 -3.35 21.88 -0.62
C VAL A 61 -1.93 21.39 -0.32
N PRO A 62 -0.88 22.20 -0.51
CA PRO A 62 0.48 21.75 -0.25
C PRO A 62 0.76 21.54 1.24
N ASN A 63 1.50 20.47 1.59
CA ASN A 63 2.20 20.34 2.86
C ASN A 63 3.72 20.48 2.63
N ILE A 64 4.28 21.62 3.05
CA ILE A 64 5.71 21.92 2.84
C ILE A 64 6.55 21.42 4.03
N SER A 65 6.05 21.59 5.26
CA SER A 65 6.84 21.45 6.48
C SER A 65 6.05 20.92 7.69
N GLY A 66 4.98 20.18 7.46
CA GLY A 66 4.10 19.61 8.48
C GLY A 66 2.72 20.26 8.53
N ALA A 67 2.57 21.54 8.20
CA ALA A 67 1.26 22.20 8.16
C ALA A 67 0.71 22.32 6.74
N LEU A 68 -0.63 22.22 6.60
CA LEU A 68 -1.31 22.45 5.33
C LEU A 68 -1.33 23.95 4.98
N ALA A 69 -0.81 24.30 3.81
CA ALA A 69 -0.73 25.66 3.31
C ALA A 69 -1.96 26.01 2.46
N TYR A 70 -3.14 26.17 3.08
CA TYR A 70 -4.39 26.49 2.36
C TYR A 70 -4.33 27.75 1.50
N GLY A 71 -3.54 28.76 1.89
CA GLY A 71 -3.31 29.97 1.09
C GLY A 71 -2.53 29.72 -0.21
N SER A 72 -1.91 28.54 -0.35
CA SER A 72 -1.16 28.09 -1.52
C SER A 72 -1.87 26.96 -2.27
N THR A 73 -3.18 26.82 -2.08
CA THR A 73 -4.00 25.85 -2.82
C THR A 73 -3.82 26.04 -4.32
N SER A 74 -3.55 24.94 -5.01
CA SER A 74 -3.36 24.91 -6.46
C SER A 74 -4.32 23.92 -7.11
N VAL A 75 -4.52 24.04 -8.42
CA VAL A 75 -5.36 23.11 -9.19
C VAL A 75 -4.45 22.12 -9.89
N LYS A 76 -4.65 20.82 -9.62
CA LYS A 76 -3.91 19.72 -10.26
C LYS A 76 -4.86 18.88 -11.14
N PRO A 77 -4.36 18.22 -12.19
CA PRO A 77 -5.15 17.30 -13.00
C PRO A 77 -5.52 16.05 -12.21
N VAL A 78 -6.73 15.51 -12.43
CA VAL A 78 -7.10 14.18 -11.96
C VAL A 78 -6.59 13.16 -12.98
N ARG A 79 -5.48 12.47 -12.69
CA ARG A 79 -4.78 11.59 -13.65
C ARG A 79 -5.31 10.15 -13.63
N GLY A 80 -5.53 9.56 -14.81
CA GLY A 80 -5.86 8.15 -14.97
C GLY A 80 -7.23 7.69 -14.44
N ALA A 81 -8.10 8.63 -14.05
CA ALA A 81 -9.35 8.35 -13.38
C ALA A 81 -10.43 7.83 -14.34
N TYR A 82 -11.24 6.89 -13.86
CA TYR A 82 -12.39 6.38 -14.60
C TYR A 82 -13.47 7.45 -14.76
N VAL A 83 -13.87 7.71 -16.00
CA VAL A 83 -14.93 8.65 -16.37
C VAL A 83 -16.06 7.87 -17.03
N GLU A 84 -17.29 8.08 -16.57
CA GLU A 84 -18.49 7.54 -17.19
C GLU A 84 -19.47 8.65 -17.55
N VAL A 85 -20.18 8.46 -18.66
CA VAL A 85 -21.35 9.27 -19.02
C VAL A 85 -22.60 8.44 -18.79
N LEU A 86 -23.51 8.98 -17.98
CA LEU A 86 -24.75 8.32 -17.59
C LEU A 86 -25.93 9.00 -18.27
N ASP A 87 -26.93 8.22 -18.67
CA ASP A 87 -28.22 8.75 -19.11
C ASP A 87 -29.08 9.24 -17.94
N ALA A 88 -30.26 9.78 -18.24
CA ALA A 88 -31.21 10.27 -17.24
C ALA A 88 -31.75 9.16 -16.29
N SER A 89 -31.62 7.89 -16.66
CA SER A 89 -32.00 6.73 -15.82
C SER A 89 -30.83 6.19 -15.00
N GLY A 90 -29.63 6.75 -15.16
CA GLY A 90 -28.41 6.31 -14.49
C GLY A 90 -27.68 5.15 -15.18
N ASN A 91 -28.05 4.78 -16.41
CA ASN A 91 -27.33 3.74 -17.16
C ASN A 91 -26.05 4.32 -17.77
N GLN A 92 -24.97 3.55 -17.74
CA GLN A 92 -23.72 3.93 -18.39
C GLN A 92 -23.84 3.85 -19.92
N LEU A 93 -23.72 5.00 -20.58
CA LEU A 93 -23.70 5.10 -22.04
C LEU A 93 -22.31 4.79 -22.61
N VAL A 94 -21.27 5.37 -21.99
CA VAL A 94 -19.87 5.21 -22.39
C VAL A 94 -18.97 5.45 -21.18
N ALA A 95 -17.78 4.86 -21.21
CA ALA A 95 -16.72 5.13 -20.25
C ALA A 95 -15.37 5.34 -20.95
N THR A 96 -14.50 6.08 -20.28
CA THR A 96 -13.11 6.35 -20.68
C THR A 96 -12.28 6.58 -19.41
N SER A 97 -11.01 6.96 -19.56
CA SER A 97 -10.19 7.46 -18.45
C SER A 97 -9.63 8.84 -18.78
N THR A 98 -9.28 9.60 -17.75
CA THR A 98 -8.51 10.82 -17.93
C THR A 98 -7.06 10.51 -18.28
N ASP A 99 -6.44 11.38 -19.08
CA ASP A 99 -4.99 11.33 -19.36
C ASP A 99 -4.16 12.00 -18.23
N ASP A 100 -2.84 12.14 -18.44
CA ASP A 100 -1.92 12.76 -17.47
C ASP A 100 -2.19 14.27 -17.27
N ASN A 101 -2.93 14.92 -18.18
CA ASN A 101 -3.37 16.31 -18.05
C ASN A 101 -4.80 16.40 -17.49
N GLY A 102 -5.41 15.27 -17.11
CA GLY A 102 -6.79 15.20 -16.63
C GLY A 102 -7.83 15.31 -17.75
N ALA A 103 -7.42 15.33 -19.01
CA ALA A 103 -8.32 15.47 -20.14
C ALA A 103 -9.03 14.14 -20.45
N TYR A 104 -10.30 14.21 -20.86
CA TYR A 104 -11.07 13.08 -21.33
C TYR A 104 -11.87 13.45 -22.59
N ALA A 105 -12.13 12.46 -23.43
CA ALA A 105 -12.97 12.60 -24.61
C ALA A 105 -13.74 11.31 -24.91
N VAL A 106 -15.01 11.44 -25.28
CA VAL A 106 -15.93 10.34 -25.61
C VAL A 106 -16.89 10.73 -26.73
N SER A 107 -17.53 9.74 -27.34
CA SER A 107 -18.64 9.93 -28.28
C SER A 107 -19.94 9.48 -27.63
N VAL A 108 -20.96 10.34 -27.62
CA VAL A 108 -22.25 10.11 -26.93
C VAL A 108 -23.43 10.39 -27.87
N PRO A 109 -24.62 9.79 -27.65
CA PRO A 109 -25.80 10.14 -28.41
C PRO A 109 -26.13 11.64 -28.32
N GLY A 110 -26.39 12.28 -29.46
CA GLY A 110 -26.84 13.68 -29.51
C GLY A 110 -28.24 13.86 -28.93
N SER A 111 -28.58 15.10 -28.57
CA SER A 111 -29.87 15.54 -28.03
C SER A 111 -30.36 14.69 -26.84
N THR A 112 -29.42 14.18 -26.04
CA THR A 112 -29.69 13.29 -24.90
C THR A 112 -29.32 14.00 -23.60
N ILE A 113 -30.16 13.84 -22.57
CA ILE A 113 -29.84 14.34 -21.22
C ILE A 113 -28.89 13.36 -20.55
N VAL A 114 -27.71 13.87 -20.17
CA VAL A 114 -26.64 13.06 -19.56
C VAL A 114 -26.03 13.74 -18.35
N VAL A 115 -25.29 12.96 -17.56
CA VAL A 115 -24.38 13.41 -16.50
C VAL A 115 -22.99 12.84 -16.79
N VAL A 116 -21.94 13.63 -16.55
CA VAL A 116 -20.56 13.12 -16.48
C VAL A 116 -20.23 12.81 -15.03
N ARG A 117 -19.74 11.60 -14.75
CA ARG A 117 -19.24 11.20 -13.44
C ARG A 117 -17.78 10.77 -13.54
N VAL A 118 -16.94 11.31 -12.67
CA VAL A 118 -15.54 10.93 -12.52
C VAL A 118 -15.41 10.19 -11.20
N ARG A 119 -14.96 8.94 -11.23
CA ARG A 119 -14.74 8.11 -10.04
C ARG A 119 -13.30 8.22 -9.58
N ALA A 120 -13.05 8.18 -8.27
CA ALA A 120 -11.72 8.01 -7.72
C ALA A 120 -11.30 6.54 -7.86
N GLN A 121 -11.08 6.13 -9.11
CA GLN A 121 -10.77 4.77 -9.51
C GLN A 121 -9.80 4.78 -10.69
N LEU A 122 -8.72 4.01 -10.59
CA LEU A 122 -7.76 3.78 -11.66
C LEU A 122 -7.97 2.37 -12.18
N THR A 123 -8.25 2.23 -13.48
CA THR A 123 -8.36 0.91 -14.11
C THR A 123 -7.55 0.88 -15.40
N ARG A 124 -6.74 -0.15 -15.55
CA ARG A 124 -6.00 -0.43 -16.79
C ARG A 124 -5.94 -1.93 -17.03
N PRO A 125 -6.84 -2.49 -17.85
CA PRO A 125 -6.75 -3.89 -18.26
C PRO A 125 -5.77 -4.06 -19.44
N GLY A 126 -5.37 -5.29 -19.73
CA GLY A 126 -4.66 -5.66 -20.96
C GLY A 126 -3.26 -6.25 -20.76
N PRO A 127 -2.48 -6.41 -21.84
CA PRO A 127 -1.22 -7.17 -21.82
C PRO A 127 0.02 -6.36 -21.36
N GLY A 128 -0.14 -5.06 -21.10
CA GLY A 128 0.94 -4.19 -20.61
C GLY A 128 0.91 -4.03 -19.08
N ALA A 129 1.31 -2.86 -18.58
CA ALA A 129 1.05 -2.52 -17.19
C ALA A 129 -0.46 -2.60 -16.88
N THR A 130 -0.80 -3.26 -15.78
CA THR A 130 -2.19 -3.41 -15.32
C THR A 130 -2.36 -2.93 -13.89
N TRP A 131 -3.51 -2.34 -13.59
CA TRP A 131 -3.87 -1.95 -12.23
C TRP A 131 -5.38 -1.86 -12.05
N ASP A 132 -5.82 -2.10 -10.81
CA ASP A 132 -7.16 -1.83 -10.31
C ASP A 132 -7.04 -1.19 -8.92
N VAL A 133 -7.23 0.12 -8.86
CA VAL A 133 -7.14 0.90 -7.62
C VAL A 133 -8.45 1.66 -7.42
N SER A 134 -8.98 1.65 -6.21
CA SER A 134 -10.18 2.43 -5.87
C SER A 134 -10.04 3.14 -4.53
N VAL A 135 -10.46 4.42 -4.48
CA VAL A 135 -10.60 5.17 -3.23
C VAL A 135 -12.05 5.11 -2.76
N ARG A 136 -12.24 4.68 -1.51
CA ARG A 136 -13.54 4.28 -0.96
C ARG A 136 -13.78 4.88 0.42
N ASP A 137 -15.05 5.03 0.79
CA ASP A 137 -15.48 5.46 2.12
C ASP A 137 -15.76 4.23 3.00
N ASN A 138 -14.82 3.88 3.88
CA ASN A 138 -15.00 2.79 4.85
C ASN A 138 -16.16 3.04 5.82
N THR A 139 -16.59 4.30 6.00
CA THR A 139 -17.71 4.67 6.86
C THR A 139 -19.06 4.71 6.14
N ARG A 140 -19.06 4.45 4.82
CA ARG A 140 -20.28 4.34 4.00
C ARG A 140 -20.28 3.07 3.16
N SER A 141 -20.20 1.91 3.83
CA SER A 141 -20.29 0.59 3.19
C SER A 141 -19.28 0.42 2.04
N SER A 142 -18.09 1.01 2.17
CA SER A 142 -17.00 0.90 1.19
C SER A 142 -17.35 1.42 -0.22
N ALA A 143 -18.26 2.39 -0.31
CA ALA A 143 -18.65 3.03 -1.56
C ALA A 143 -17.47 3.77 -2.21
N ILE A 144 -17.34 3.69 -3.54
CA ILE A 144 -16.28 4.41 -4.29
C ILE A 144 -16.64 5.90 -4.35
N TYR A 145 -15.65 6.76 -4.11
CA TYR A 145 -15.83 8.21 -4.25
C TYR A 145 -16.00 8.62 -5.71
N SER A 146 -16.84 9.63 -5.95
CA SER A 146 -16.99 10.22 -7.29
C SER A 146 -17.44 11.68 -7.21
N MET A 147 -17.11 12.46 -8.23
CA MET A 147 -17.73 13.76 -8.50
C MET A 147 -18.59 13.65 -9.76
N GLN A 148 -19.70 14.39 -9.81
CA GLN A 148 -20.58 14.37 -10.98
C GLN A 148 -21.08 15.76 -11.35
N SER A 149 -21.28 15.99 -12.66
CA SER A 149 -21.84 17.22 -13.19
C SER A 149 -23.34 17.33 -12.84
N SER A 150 -23.91 18.53 -12.99
CA SER A 150 -25.35 18.63 -13.18
C SER A 150 -25.75 17.96 -14.51
N ALA A 151 -27.02 17.53 -14.63
CA ALA A 151 -27.53 17.02 -15.91
C ALA A 151 -27.50 18.11 -17.00
N PHE A 152 -27.16 17.73 -18.23
CA PHE A 152 -27.14 18.63 -19.39
C PHE A 152 -27.49 17.87 -20.68
N SER A 153 -27.92 18.61 -21.72
CA SER A 153 -28.14 18.04 -23.06
C SER A 153 -26.85 17.97 -23.86
N THR A 154 -26.59 16.84 -24.53
CA THR A 154 -25.46 16.64 -25.44
C THR A 154 -25.58 17.42 -26.76
N ALA A 155 -26.72 18.09 -27.01
CA ALA A 155 -26.97 18.87 -28.23
C ALA A 155 -26.65 18.08 -29.51
N THR A 156 -26.44 18.75 -30.64
CA THR A 156 -26.13 18.11 -31.93
C THR A 156 -24.71 18.40 -32.43
N THR A 157 -23.92 19.15 -31.66
CA THR A 157 -22.55 19.56 -31.99
C THR A 157 -21.63 19.33 -30.81
N ALA A 158 -20.32 19.18 -31.06
CA ALA A 158 -19.33 18.91 -30.03
C ALA A 158 -19.41 19.90 -28.85
N LEU A 159 -19.16 19.39 -27.64
CA LEU A 159 -19.27 20.17 -26.41
C LEU A 159 -18.22 19.79 -25.36
N THR A 160 -17.91 20.76 -24.49
CA THR A 160 -16.94 20.61 -23.40
C THR A 160 -17.63 20.64 -22.03
N ARG A 161 -17.19 19.78 -21.11
CA ARG A 161 -17.66 19.71 -19.72
C ARG A 161 -16.51 19.51 -18.76
N ASP A 162 -15.98 20.61 -18.24
CA ASP A 162 -14.92 20.53 -17.24
C ASP A 162 -15.48 20.19 -15.86
N MET A 163 -14.67 19.46 -15.10
CA MET A 163 -14.99 18.96 -13.77
C MET A 163 -13.92 19.45 -12.79
N ARG A 164 -14.35 20.04 -11.67
CA ARG A 164 -13.43 20.49 -10.62
C ARG A 164 -13.90 20.01 -9.26
N ALA A 165 -13.05 19.24 -8.59
CA ALA A 165 -13.21 18.86 -7.20
C ALA A 165 -12.63 19.94 -6.28
N GLY A 166 -13.47 20.55 -5.45
CA GLY A 166 -13.04 21.55 -4.46
C GLY A 166 -12.54 20.91 -3.18
N SER A 167 -11.66 21.63 -2.48
CA SER A 167 -11.13 21.25 -1.15
C SER A 167 -12.17 21.35 -0.04
N GLY A 168 -13.22 22.15 -0.22
CA GLY A 168 -14.21 22.43 0.83
C GLY A 168 -13.73 23.42 1.89
N TRP A 169 -12.49 23.94 1.77
CA TRP A 169 -11.94 24.91 2.72
C TRP A 169 -12.62 26.28 2.58
N GLY A 170 -13.15 26.80 3.70
CA GLY A 170 -13.87 28.07 3.76
C GLY A 170 -13.04 29.26 4.24
N GLY A 171 -11.73 29.08 4.48
CA GLY A 171 -10.82 30.12 4.96
C GLY A 171 -10.33 29.91 6.39
N SER A 172 -11.19 29.43 7.30
CA SER A 172 -10.84 29.15 8.70
C SER A 172 -11.19 27.72 9.16
N GLY A 173 -11.71 26.89 8.26
CA GLY A 173 -12.19 25.54 8.51
C GLY A 173 -12.88 24.99 7.26
N TYR A 174 -13.16 23.69 7.24
CA TYR A 174 -13.96 23.09 6.18
C TYR A 174 -15.42 23.51 6.32
N THR A 175 -15.96 24.17 5.30
CA THR A 175 -17.37 24.64 5.26
C THR A 175 -18.17 23.98 4.13
N GLY A 176 -17.47 23.40 3.16
CA GLY A 176 -18.02 22.59 2.09
C GLY A 176 -17.50 21.16 2.14
N GLU A 177 -17.99 20.34 1.23
CA GLU A 177 -17.52 18.98 1.08
C GLU A 177 -16.10 18.92 0.51
N ARG A 178 -15.29 18.02 1.04
CA ARG A 178 -13.88 17.80 0.68
C ARG A 178 -13.78 16.90 -0.55
N VAL A 179 -14.38 17.33 -1.65
CA VAL A 179 -14.48 16.53 -2.89
C VAL A 179 -13.10 16.20 -3.47
N SER A 180 -12.09 17.07 -3.29
CA SER A 180 -10.74 16.82 -3.81
C SER A 180 -9.96 15.77 -3.04
N GLY A 181 -10.28 15.49 -1.78
CA GLY A 181 -9.56 14.52 -0.93
C GLY A 181 -9.33 13.16 -1.57
N PRO A 182 -10.38 12.42 -2.00
CA PRO A 182 -10.18 11.10 -2.61
C PRO A 182 -9.41 11.15 -3.94
N PHE A 183 -9.47 12.27 -4.68
CA PHE A 183 -8.68 12.44 -5.91
C PHE A 183 -7.21 12.75 -5.61
N ALA A 184 -6.92 13.52 -4.56
CA ALA A 184 -5.55 13.74 -4.09
C ALA A 184 -4.89 12.44 -3.62
N VAL A 185 -5.61 11.64 -2.81
CA VAL A 185 -5.16 10.30 -2.40
C VAL A 185 -4.85 9.39 -3.60
N MET A 186 -5.77 9.34 -4.56
CA MET A 186 -5.58 8.55 -5.78
C MET A 186 -4.38 9.04 -6.61
N ASP A 187 -4.13 10.35 -6.65
CA ASP A 187 -3.04 10.97 -7.39
C ASP A 187 -1.66 10.63 -6.80
N THR A 188 -1.56 10.54 -5.47
CA THR A 188 -0.37 10.03 -4.78
C THR A 188 -0.09 8.57 -5.16
N VAL A 189 -1.12 7.72 -5.15
CA VAL A 189 -1.00 6.31 -5.57
C VAL A 189 -0.59 6.19 -7.04
N TYR A 190 -1.18 7.01 -7.92
CA TYR A 190 -0.79 7.06 -9.33
C TYR A 190 0.70 7.41 -9.48
N THR A 191 1.17 8.42 -8.73
CA THR A 191 2.58 8.84 -8.73
C THR A 191 3.52 7.71 -8.29
N ALA A 192 3.17 6.98 -7.23
CA ALA A 192 3.95 5.84 -6.76
C ALA A 192 4.01 4.70 -7.81
N MET A 193 2.89 4.39 -8.46
CA MET A 193 2.87 3.42 -9.57
C MET A 193 3.76 3.88 -10.75
N GLN A 194 3.70 5.15 -11.14
CA GLN A 194 4.55 5.68 -12.22
C GLN A 194 6.05 5.55 -11.89
N LYS A 195 6.42 5.71 -10.61
CA LYS A 195 7.82 5.50 -10.19
C LYS A 195 8.28 4.07 -10.45
N VAL A 196 7.48 3.07 -10.12
CA VAL A 196 7.80 1.66 -10.44
C VAL A 196 7.84 1.43 -11.94
N LEU A 197 6.86 1.94 -12.69
CA LEU A 197 6.81 1.79 -14.15
C LEU A 197 8.00 2.42 -14.87
N SER A 198 8.65 3.43 -14.27
CA SER A 198 9.86 4.04 -14.82
C SER A 198 11.06 3.08 -14.92
N VAL A 199 11.04 1.98 -14.15
CA VAL A 199 12.10 0.94 -14.15
C VAL A 199 11.58 -0.44 -14.52
N ALA A 200 10.26 -0.68 -14.40
CA ALA A 200 9.58 -1.93 -14.71
C ALA A 200 8.25 -1.65 -15.46
N PRO A 201 8.30 -1.29 -16.76
CA PRO A 201 7.14 -0.76 -17.51
C PRO A 201 6.03 -1.78 -17.79
N ALA A 202 6.28 -3.08 -17.58
CA ALA A 202 5.29 -4.15 -17.74
C ALA A 202 4.70 -4.62 -16.40
N THR A 203 4.87 -3.85 -15.32
CA THR A 203 4.41 -4.27 -13.98
C THR A 203 2.89 -4.45 -13.94
N ALA A 204 2.46 -5.62 -13.49
CA ALA A 204 1.09 -5.90 -13.11
C ALA A 204 0.92 -5.62 -11.62
N PHE A 205 0.21 -4.55 -11.27
CA PHE A 205 -0.09 -4.20 -9.89
C PHE A 205 -1.27 -5.03 -9.39
N PRO A 206 -1.14 -5.76 -8.26
CA PRO A 206 -2.28 -6.31 -7.54
C PRO A 206 -3.35 -5.25 -7.23
N ALA A 207 -4.59 -5.69 -7.04
CA ALA A 207 -5.66 -4.74 -6.73
C ALA A 207 -5.44 -4.08 -5.37
N LEU A 208 -5.70 -2.77 -5.29
CA LEU A 208 -5.53 -1.97 -4.07
C LEU A 208 -6.81 -1.19 -3.76
N LYS A 209 -7.31 -1.31 -2.53
CA LYS A 209 -8.40 -0.45 -2.01
C LYS A 209 -7.80 0.56 -1.06
N VAL A 210 -8.04 1.84 -1.29
CA VAL A 210 -7.65 2.90 -0.37
C VAL A 210 -8.91 3.44 0.30
N PHE A 211 -8.96 3.40 1.61
CA PHE A 211 -10.08 3.84 2.42
C PHE A 211 -9.76 5.19 3.05
N TRP A 212 -10.46 6.22 2.62
CA TRP A 212 -10.39 7.55 3.21
C TRP A 212 -11.78 7.97 3.65
N SER A 213 -11.86 8.73 4.73
CA SER A 213 -13.11 9.36 5.16
C SER A 213 -12.82 10.55 6.07
N VAL A 214 -13.68 11.56 6.02
CA VAL A 214 -13.65 12.66 6.99
C VAL A 214 -13.89 12.22 8.44
N ASN A 215 -14.35 10.97 8.62
CA ASN A 215 -14.55 10.34 9.92
C ASN A 215 -13.35 9.51 10.39
N ASN A 216 -12.39 9.22 9.51
CA ASN A 216 -11.20 8.45 9.87
C ASN A 216 -10.34 9.25 10.86
N THR A 217 -10.18 8.74 12.06
CA THR A 217 -9.58 9.41 13.21
C THR A 217 -8.59 8.49 13.93
N ASN A 218 -7.75 9.09 14.76
CA ASN A 218 -6.71 8.41 15.53
C ASN A 218 -7.22 7.61 16.75
N ALA A 219 -8.54 7.54 16.95
CA ALA A 219 -9.11 6.57 17.87
C ALA A 219 -9.02 5.16 17.27
N ALA A 220 -8.56 4.18 18.03
CA ALA A 220 -8.55 2.78 17.59
C ALA A 220 -9.92 2.12 17.86
N GLY A 221 -10.39 1.30 16.92
CA GLY A 221 -11.65 0.57 17.08
C GLY A 221 -12.23 0.07 15.76
N SER A 222 -13.51 0.36 15.54
CA SER A 222 -14.21 -0.06 14.33
C SER A 222 -13.84 0.80 13.12
N VAL A 223 -13.19 0.18 12.13
CA VAL A 223 -12.91 0.86 10.85
C VAL A 223 -14.19 1.31 10.14
N ALA A 224 -15.34 0.65 10.35
CA ALA A 224 -16.62 1.09 9.79
C ALA A 224 -17.15 2.39 10.42
N LEU A 225 -16.63 2.77 11.60
CA LEU A 225 -16.93 4.03 12.28
C LEU A 225 -15.84 5.09 12.09
N GLY A 226 -14.78 4.77 11.34
CA GLY A 226 -13.61 5.62 11.15
C GLY A 226 -12.58 5.56 12.29
N GLN A 227 -12.71 4.64 13.23
CA GLN A 227 -11.75 4.48 14.32
C GLN A 227 -10.55 3.63 13.85
N ILE A 228 -9.65 4.25 13.10
CA ILE A 228 -8.54 3.54 12.43
C ILE A 228 -7.20 3.63 13.18
N GLY A 229 -7.10 4.50 14.19
CA GLY A 229 -5.90 4.63 15.05
C GLY A 229 -4.77 5.42 14.41
N THR A 230 -4.36 5.04 13.20
CA THR A 230 -3.36 5.72 12.36
C THR A 230 -3.72 5.51 10.90
N THR A 231 -3.06 6.21 9.98
CA THR A 231 -2.96 5.72 8.59
C THR A 231 -2.10 4.47 8.57
N PHE A 232 -2.54 3.44 7.83
CA PHE A 232 -1.84 2.14 7.78
C PHE A 232 -2.17 1.34 6.53
N PHE A 233 -1.22 0.49 6.14
CA PHE A 233 -1.38 -0.59 5.18
C PHE A 233 -1.74 -1.92 5.86
N ILE A 234 -2.56 -2.72 5.19
CA ILE A 234 -2.80 -4.11 5.56
C ILE A 234 -2.98 -4.97 4.31
N ASP A 235 -2.27 -6.10 4.27
CA ASP A 235 -2.54 -7.16 3.29
C ASP A 235 -3.48 -8.21 3.90
N ARG A 236 -4.51 -8.58 3.14
CA ARG A 236 -5.52 -9.57 3.53
C ARG A 236 -5.74 -10.54 2.39
N SER A 237 -6.29 -11.70 2.71
CA SER A 237 -6.77 -12.64 1.68
C SER A 237 -7.82 -12.04 0.74
N SER A 238 -8.51 -10.97 1.16
CA SER A 238 -9.47 -10.20 0.35
C SER A 238 -8.84 -9.10 -0.52
N GLY A 239 -7.50 -9.01 -0.54
CA GLY A 239 -6.72 -8.01 -1.24
C GLY A 239 -6.09 -6.97 -0.30
N ALA A 240 -5.13 -6.23 -0.84
CA ALA A 240 -4.40 -5.16 -0.18
C ALA A 240 -5.27 -3.92 0.07
N GLU A 241 -5.08 -3.32 1.24
CA GLU A 241 -5.84 -2.15 1.68
C GLU A 241 -4.94 -1.11 2.36
N ILE A 242 -5.23 0.18 2.12
CA ILE A 242 -4.64 1.30 2.87
C ILE A 242 -5.78 2.07 3.52
N TYR A 243 -5.71 2.36 4.81
CA TYR A 243 -6.64 3.25 5.51
C TYR A 243 -5.95 4.58 5.78
N VAL A 244 -6.62 5.68 5.43
CA VAL A 244 -6.07 7.04 5.46
C VAL A 244 -6.91 7.91 6.41
N LEU A 245 -6.26 8.62 7.33
CA LEU A 245 -6.90 9.56 8.24
C LEU A 245 -7.49 10.75 7.48
N GLY A 246 -8.50 11.37 8.07
CA GLY A 246 -9.19 12.49 7.45
C GLY A 246 -9.97 13.35 8.44
N LYS A 247 -9.74 13.21 9.75
CA LYS A 247 -10.52 13.93 10.75
C LYS A 247 -9.97 15.34 10.94
N GLU A 248 -10.76 16.33 10.50
CA GLU A 248 -10.43 17.75 10.69
C GLU A 248 -10.08 18.06 12.17
N ASN A 249 -9.07 18.91 12.37
CA ASN A 249 -8.55 19.35 13.66
C ASN A 249 -7.86 18.26 14.49
N VAL A 250 -7.77 17.04 13.96
CA VAL A 250 -7.06 15.92 14.58
C VAL A 250 -5.87 15.56 13.71
N ASP A 251 -6.14 15.01 12.53
CA ASP A 251 -5.16 14.45 11.61
C ASP A 251 -5.82 14.25 10.24
N THR A 252 -5.24 14.83 9.19
CA THR A 252 -5.82 14.82 7.83
C THR A 252 -4.78 14.50 6.79
N ASP A 253 -4.77 13.23 6.37
CA ASP A 253 -3.72 12.75 5.49
C ASP A 253 -4.02 12.90 3.99
N GLU A 254 -5.20 13.36 3.57
CA GLU A 254 -5.52 13.33 2.13
C GLU A 254 -4.65 14.25 1.26
N PHE A 255 -3.95 15.19 1.88
CA PHE A 255 -2.93 16.02 1.22
C PHE A 255 -1.51 15.74 1.72
N ASP A 256 -1.34 14.83 2.66
CA ASP A 256 -0.04 14.40 3.17
C ASP A 256 0.49 13.28 2.28
N GLU A 257 0.89 13.69 1.07
CA GLU A 257 1.40 12.79 0.03
C GLU A 257 2.46 11.80 0.57
N PRO A 258 3.41 12.19 1.44
CA PRO A 258 4.38 11.24 2.00
C PRO A 258 3.76 10.14 2.87
N VAL A 259 2.71 10.42 3.64
CA VAL A 259 2.04 9.44 4.50
C VAL A 259 1.36 8.37 3.64
N ILE A 260 0.60 8.78 2.62
CA ILE A 260 -0.04 7.83 1.69
C ILE A 260 1.02 7.05 0.90
N ALA A 261 2.09 7.71 0.47
CA ALA A 261 3.17 7.06 -0.25
C ALA A 261 3.94 6.06 0.63
N HIS A 262 4.11 6.32 1.92
CA HIS A 262 4.70 5.39 2.90
C HIS A 262 3.93 4.08 2.96
N GLU A 263 2.61 4.16 3.13
CA GLU A 263 1.75 2.97 3.15
C GLU A 263 1.74 2.25 1.80
N TRP A 264 1.84 2.99 0.70
CA TRP A 264 2.05 2.39 -0.62
C TRP A 264 3.40 1.66 -0.70
N GLY A 265 4.42 2.12 0.02
CA GLY A 265 5.70 1.43 0.18
C GLY A 265 5.56 0.03 0.81
N HIS A 266 4.68 -0.12 1.80
CA HIS A 266 4.35 -1.44 2.35
C HIS A 266 3.55 -2.29 1.35
N TYR A 267 2.60 -1.70 0.63
CA TYR A 267 1.94 -2.36 -0.50
C TYR A 267 2.95 -2.87 -1.55
N TYR A 268 3.99 -2.08 -1.86
CA TYR A 268 5.07 -2.51 -2.75
C TYR A 268 5.78 -3.75 -2.22
N GLN A 269 6.11 -3.77 -0.91
CA GLN A 269 6.78 -4.93 -0.33
C GLN A 269 5.91 -6.18 -0.39
N ALA A 270 4.63 -6.06 -0.06
CA ALA A 270 3.67 -7.17 -0.11
C ALA A 270 3.43 -7.68 -1.54
N SER A 271 3.46 -6.78 -2.54
CA SER A 271 3.09 -7.12 -3.92
C SER A 271 4.25 -7.64 -4.77
N PHE A 272 5.45 -7.11 -4.57
CA PHE A 272 6.59 -7.32 -5.47
C PHE A 272 7.84 -7.86 -4.79
N SER A 273 7.88 -7.83 -3.47
CA SER A 273 9.06 -8.16 -2.68
C SER A 273 8.67 -9.11 -1.55
N ARG A 274 9.25 -8.90 -0.37
CA ARG A 274 8.96 -9.60 0.86
C ARG A 274 9.04 -8.63 2.02
N ASP A 275 8.16 -8.81 2.99
CA ASP A 275 8.25 -8.20 4.30
C ASP A 275 7.93 -9.22 5.40
N ASP A 276 8.88 -9.47 6.29
CA ASP A 276 8.70 -10.29 7.49
C ASP A 276 8.47 -9.44 8.75
N SER A 277 8.23 -8.13 8.60
CA SER A 277 7.97 -7.20 9.70
C SER A 277 6.88 -7.72 10.62
N THR A 278 7.08 -7.51 11.92
CA THR A 278 6.10 -7.80 12.95
C THR A 278 5.04 -6.73 13.11
N GLY A 279 5.26 -5.55 12.51
CA GLY A 279 4.49 -4.35 12.81
C GLY A 279 4.55 -3.98 14.29
N GLY A 280 3.48 -3.31 14.73
CA GLY A 280 3.27 -2.91 16.12
C GLY A 280 3.72 -1.48 16.43
N ALA A 281 3.39 -1.01 17.63
CA ALA A 281 3.68 0.36 18.06
C ALA A 281 5.20 0.64 18.02
N HIS A 282 5.58 1.79 17.48
CA HIS A 282 6.97 2.24 17.44
C HIS A 282 7.06 3.74 17.22
N ALA A 283 8.25 4.30 17.46
CA ALA A 283 8.60 5.66 17.09
C ALA A 283 10.02 5.76 16.52
N THR A 284 10.28 6.79 15.71
CA THR A 284 11.56 7.04 15.00
C THR A 284 12.81 7.07 15.90
N GLY A 285 12.62 7.36 17.20
CA GLY A 285 13.67 7.40 18.21
C GLY A 285 14.07 6.03 18.78
N GLU A 286 13.27 4.99 18.55
CA GLU A 286 13.42 3.70 19.22
C GLU A 286 14.41 2.78 18.51
N ARG A 287 14.90 1.78 19.25
CA ARG A 287 15.69 0.67 18.72
C ARG A 287 14.75 -0.51 18.54
N ILE A 288 14.39 -0.81 17.30
CA ILE A 288 13.34 -1.77 16.97
C ILE A 288 13.89 -3.06 16.36
N ASP A 289 13.05 -4.08 16.23
CA ASP A 289 13.43 -5.32 15.54
C ASP A 289 13.90 -5.03 14.10
N ARG A 290 14.89 -5.79 13.62
CA ARG A 290 15.51 -5.55 12.29
C ARG A 290 14.50 -5.57 11.14
N ARG A 291 13.46 -6.40 11.25
CA ARG A 291 12.45 -6.57 10.20
C ARG A 291 11.55 -5.34 10.15
N LEU A 292 11.17 -4.84 11.32
CA LEU A 292 10.40 -3.61 11.47
C LEU A 292 11.21 -2.39 11.04
N ALA A 293 12.46 -2.24 11.50
CA ALA A 293 13.35 -1.14 11.09
C ALA A 293 13.55 -1.09 9.57
N PHE A 294 13.66 -2.26 8.93
CA PHE A 294 13.78 -2.35 7.49
C PHE A 294 12.49 -1.93 6.77
N SER A 295 11.33 -2.45 7.20
CA SER A 295 10.04 -2.17 6.60
C SER A 295 9.63 -0.70 6.73
N GLU A 296 9.69 -0.14 7.93
CA GLU A 296 9.30 1.25 8.19
C GLU A 296 10.29 2.23 7.57
N GLY A 297 11.58 1.92 7.62
CA GLY A 297 12.61 2.74 6.98
C GLY A 297 12.48 2.73 5.45
N TRP A 298 12.06 1.60 4.87
CA TRP A 298 11.69 1.51 3.46
C TRP A 298 10.47 2.39 3.16
N GLY A 299 9.38 2.31 3.93
CA GLY A 299 8.19 3.14 3.75
C GLY A 299 8.54 4.63 3.71
N ASN A 300 9.32 5.09 4.69
CA ASN A 300 9.76 6.48 4.77
C ASN A 300 10.58 6.89 3.55
N ALA A 301 11.60 6.11 3.19
CA ALA A 301 12.45 6.42 2.04
C ALA A 301 11.67 6.38 0.73
N TRP A 302 10.79 5.38 0.58
CA TRP A 302 9.96 5.21 -0.60
C TRP A 302 9.07 6.43 -0.84
N SER A 303 8.51 7.02 0.23
CA SER A 303 7.73 8.26 0.11
C SER A 303 8.50 9.36 -0.61
N GLY A 304 9.78 9.57 -0.26
CA GLY A 304 10.66 10.54 -0.93
C GLY A 304 11.10 10.11 -2.32
N ILE A 305 11.39 8.81 -2.52
CA ILE A 305 11.82 8.24 -3.82
C ILE A 305 10.70 8.36 -4.88
N ALA A 306 9.46 8.09 -4.49
CA ALA A 306 8.28 8.15 -5.34
C ALA A 306 7.87 9.59 -5.66
N LEU A 307 7.87 10.46 -4.65
CA LEU A 307 7.40 11.85 -4.78
C LEU A 307 8.49 12.82 -5.25
N GLY A 308 9.76 12.40 -5.26
CA GLY A 308 10.88 13.26 -5.64
C GLY A 308 11.16 14.36 -4.62
N ARG A 309 10.95 14.09 -3.33
CA ARG A 309 11.18 15.04 -2.22
C ARG A 309 12.06 14.45 -1.13
N SER A 310 12.72 15.31 -0.36
CA SER A 310 13.66 14.90 0.70
C SER A 310 13.06 14.94 2.09
N ASN A 311 11.76 15.22 2.22
CA ASN A 311 11.10 15.28 3.52
C ASN A 311 9.77 14.54 3.55
N TYR A 312 9.52 13.89 4.68
CA TYR A 312 8.24 13.31 5.06
C TYR A 312 7.50 14.32 5.93
N VAL A 313 6.27 14.63 5.57
CA VAL A 313 5.41 15.58 6.29
C VAL A 313 4.04 14.98 6.53
N ASP A 314 3.48 15.31 7.67
CA ASP A 314 2.25 14.76 8.23
C ASP A 314 1.58 15.89 9.02
N SER A 315 0.35 16.24 8.65
CA SER A 315 -0.39 17.39 9.15
C SER A 315 -1.44 17.01 10.19
N GLY A 316 -1.52 17.83 11.24
CA GLY A 316 -2.43 17.56 12.34
C GLY A 316 -2.84 18.78 13.13
N GLY A 317 -3.62 18.51 14.17
CA GLY A 317 -4.11 19.49 15.12
C GLY A 317 -5.08 20.52 14.52
N PRO A 318 -5.50 21.52 15.33
CA PRO A 318 -6.47 22.53 14.92
C PRO A 318 -6.07 23.26 13.64
N GLY A 319 -6.99 23.31 12.67
CA GLY A 319 -6.81 23.92 11.35
C GLY A 319 -5.70 23.31 10.51
N GLN A 320 -5.24 22.08 10.83
CA GLN A 320 -4.11 21.41 10.17
C GLN A 320 -2.83 22.27 10.18
N SER A 321 -2.70 23.09 11.23
CA SER A 321 -1.64 24.09 11.36
C SER A 321 -0.40 23.56 12.09
N GLN A 322 -0.45 22.31 12.54
CA GLN A 322 0.64 21.60 13.21
C GLN A 322 1.04 20.38 12.36
N GLY A 323 2.16 19.77 12.68
CA GLY A 323 2.57 18.53 12.03
C GLY A 323 4.04 18.20 12.21
N ASN A 324 4.41 17.05 11.67
CA ASN A 324 5.77 16.54 11.66
C ASN A 324 6.48 16.87 10.35
N ASN A 325 7.81 16.98 10.40
CA ASN A 325 8.65 17.15 9.23
C ASN A 325 9.99 16.44 9.44
N LEU A 326 10.15 15.30 8.79
CA LEU A 326 11.31 14.43 8.90
C LEU A 326 12.18 14.54 7.64
N ASP A 327 13.47 14.84 7.81
CA ASP A 327 14.45 14.87 6.73
C ASP A 327 14.88 13.43 6.38
N LEU A 328 14.45 12.97 5.20
CA LEU A 328 14.71 11.61 4.70
C LEU A 328 16.18 11.39 4.34
N SER A 329 16.95 12.46 4.12
CA SER A 329 18.38 12.36 3.79
C SER A 329 19.27 12.07 5.01
N ARG A 330 18.70 12.18 6.23
CA ARG A 330 19.46 12.09 7.48
C ARG A 330 19.09 10.87 8.30
N GLY A 331 20.13 10.19 8.78
CA GLY A 331 20.02 9.18 9.83
C GLY A 331 19.84 9.80 11.23
N PRO A 332 19.67 8.98 12.28
CA PRO A 332 19.52 9.49 13.63
C PRO A 332 20.82 10.14 14.13
N ALA A 333 20.69 11.11 15.03
CA ALA A 333 21.84 11.83 15.61
C ALA A 333 22.70 10.96 16.54
N SER A 334 22.13 9.91 17.11
CA SER A 334 22.80 8.98 18.02
C SER A 334 22.25 7.57 17.83
N ASN A 335 23.03 6.55 18.23
CA ASN A 335 22.67 5.14 18.14
C ASN A 335 22.22 4.73 16.72
N GLN A 336 22.98 5.13 15.69
CA GLN A 336 22.76 4.66 14.33
C GLN A 336 22.91 3.13 14.27
N GLY A 337 22.17 2.48 13.37
CA GLY A 337 22.31 1.03 13.18
C GLY A 337 21.14 0.39 12.45
N TRP A 338 21.26 -0.91 12.21
CA TRP A 338 20.29 -1.73 11.48
C TRP A 338 18.94 -1.88 12.21
N PHE A 339 18.88 -1.49 13.48
CA PHE A 339 17.71 -1.47 14.35
C PHE A 339 17.02 -0.10 14.38
N ARG A 340 17.43 0.85 13.54
CA ARG A 340 16.84 2.20 13.45
C ARG A 340 16.17 2.40 12.10
N GLU A 341 14.86 2.62 12.15
CA GLU A 341 14.06 3.04 10.99
C GLU A 341 14.68 4.24 10.26
N THR A 342 15.10 5.27 11.00
CA THR A 342 15.74 6.47 10.43
C THR A 342 17.13 6.20 9.85
N SER A 343 17.86 5.17 10.28
CA SER A 343 19.09 4.77 9.59
C SER A 343 18.74 4.14 8.24
N ILE A 344 17.78 3.21 8.22
CA ILE A 344 17.35 2.55 6.99
C ILE A 344 16.76 3.54 5.98
N GLN A 345 15.93 4.49 6.43
CA GLN A 345 15.37 5.51 5.53
C GLN A 345 16.49 6.29 4.83
N SER A 346 17.50 6.70 5.59
CA SER A 346 18.57 7.55 5.09
C SER A 346 19.40 6.79 4.06
N ILE A 347 19.62 5.49 4.27
CA ILE A 347 20.34 4.64 3.32
C ILE A 347 19.57 4.55 2.01
N PHE A 348 18.28 4.18 2.04
CA PHE A 348 17.51 4.01 0.81
C PHE A 348 17.33 5.32 0.04
N TRP A 349 17.02 6.42 0.73
CA TRP A 349 16.87 7.72 0.10
C TRP A 349 18.18 8.14 -0.60
N ASN A 350 19.31 8.09 0.12
CA ASN A 350 20.60 8.52 -0.43
C ASN A 350 21.11 7.58 -1.52
N LEU A 351 20.84 6.27 -1.39
CA LEU A 351 21.20 5.30 -2.42
C LEU A 351 20.46 5.61 -3.73
N ASN A 352 19.15 5.90 -3.67
CA ASN A 352 18.41 6.32 -4.86
C ASN A 352 18.98 7.60 -5.49
N GLN A 353 19.46 8.57 -4.71
CA GLN A 353 20.09 9.76 -5.28
C GLN A 353 21.43 9.46 -5.96
N GLN A 354 22.19 8.49 -5.46
CA GLN A 354 23.51 8.15 -5.99
C GLN A 354 23.44 7.24 -7.22
N VAL A 355 22.51 6.27 -7.24
CA VAL A 355 22.50 5.20 -8.26
C VAL A 355 21.13 5.00 -8.94
N GLY A 356 20.12 5.79 -8.57
CA GLY A 356 18.77 5.68 -9.09
C GLY A 356 17.96 4.54 -8.45
N PHE A 357 16.69 4.45 -8.84
CA PHE A 357 15.75 3.49 -8.26
C PHE A 357 15.93 2.06 -8.79
N LYS A 358 16.41 1.90 -10.04
CA LYS A 358 16.46 0.58 -10.69
C LYS A 358 17.28 -0.45 -9.90
N PRO A 359 18.51 -0.17 -9.44
CA PRO A 359 19.27 -1.14 -8.63
C PRO A 359 18.56 -1.56 -7.35
N ILE A 360 17.83 -0.64 -6.70
CA ILE A 360 17.05 -0.92 -5.49
C ILE A 360 15.87 -1.83 -5.82
N HIS A 361 15.13 -1.51 -6.89
CA HIS A 361 14.02 -2.32 -7.38
C HIS A 361 14.47 -3.74 -7.74
N ASP A 362 15.55 -3.88 -8.51
CA ASP A 362 16.10 -5.18 -8.93
C ASP A 362 16.50 -6.01 -7.70
N ALA A 363 17.06 -5.39 -6.64
CA ALA A 363 17.45 -6.08 -5.43
C ALA A 363 16.23 -6.56 -4.62
N MET A 364 15.27 -5.66 -4.38
CA MET A 364 14.03 -5.95 -3.63
C MET A 364 13.17 -7.02 -4.34
N THR A 365 13.20 -7.08 -5.66
CA THR A 365 12.43 -8.06 -6.46
C THR A 365 13.22 -9.32 -6.83
N SER A 366 14.50 -9.40 -6.44
CA SER A 366 15.36 -10.54 -6.80
C SER A 366 14.93 -11.83 -6.10
N ALA A 367 15.17 -12.96 -6.76
CA ALA A 367 14.98 -14.28 -6.15
C ALA A 367 15.83 -14.49 -4.88
N LEU A 368 17.00 -13.83 -4.80
CA LEU A 368 17.87 -13.91 -3.62
C LEU A 368 17.23 -13.26 -2.40
N PHE A 369 16.62 -12.08 -2.57
CA PHE A 369 15.95 -11.37 -1.48
C PHE A 369 14.61 -12.03 -1.11
N ILE A 370 13.74 -12.23 -2.11
CA ILE A 370 12.39 -12.78 -1.89
C ILE A 370 12.47 -14.20 -1.34
N GLY A 371 13.27 -15.07 -1.95
CA GLY A 371 13.34 -16.51 -1.63
C GLY A 371 14.35 -16.88 -0.52
N GLY A 372 15.10 -15.91 0.01
CA GLY A 372 16.17 -16.16 0.98
C GLY A 372 15.70 -16.78 2.30
N ALA A 373 16.55 -17.55 2.96
CA ALA A 373 16.27 -18.06 4.30
C ALA A 373 16.32 -16.98 5.41
N PRO A 374 17.27 -16.02 5.42
CA PRO A 374 17.25 -14.89 6.35
C PRO A 374 15.91 -14.17 6.35
N VAL A 375 15.52 -13.61 7.50
CA VAL A 375 14.37 -12.70 7.56
C VAL A 375 14.71 -11.36 6.93
N THR A 376 13.72 -10.62 6.45
CA THR A 376 13.94 -9.30 5.84
C THR A 376 14.70 -8.35 6.76
N SER A 377 15.82 -7.82 6.26
CA SER A 377 16.57 -6.73 6.89
C SER A 377 17.51 -6.10 5.86
N ILE A 378 18.27 -5.09 6.29
CA ILE A 378 19.26 -4.43 5.44
C ILE A 378 20.38 -5.37 4.96
N HIS A 379 20.70 -6.43 5.71
CA HIS A 379 21.77 -7.39 5.40
C HIS A 379 21.44 -8.29 4.18
N PRO A 380 20.32 -9.05 4.14
CA PRO A 380 19.94 -9.78 2.93
C PRO A 380 19.64 -8.84 1.75
N PHE A 381 19.14 -7.62 1.99
CA PHE A 381 19.04 -6.61 0.93
C PHE A 381 20.42 -6.27 0.35
N THR A 382 21.43 -6.06 1.19
CA THR A 382 22.80 -5.74 0.76
C THR A 382 23.40 -6.87 -0.07
N ALA A 383 23.21 -8.12 0.34
CA ALA A 383 23.64 -9.29 -0.43
C ALA A 383 22.96 -9.35 -1.82
N ALA A 384 21.63 -9.16 -1.87
CA ALA A 384 20.89 -9.10 -3.13
C ALA A 384 21.34 -7.93 -4.02
N PHE A 385 21.48 -6.74 -3.44
CA PHE A 385 21.90 -5.53 -4.15
C PHE A 385 23.27 -5.68 -4.79
N ASN A 386 24.25 -6.22 -4.06
CA ASN A 386 25.58 -6.46 -4.62
C ASN A 386 25.60 -7.54 -5.69
N GLY A 387 24.68 -8.51 -5.62
CA GLY A 387 24.49 -9.52 -6.65
C GLY A 387 23.93 -8.95 -7.96
N VAL A 388 22.90 -8.10 -7.87
CA VAL A 388 22.22 -7.54 -9.06
C VAL A 388 22.86 -6.27 -9.61
N ALA A 389 23.54 -5.50 -8.76
CA ALA A 389 24.14 -4.20 -9.11
C ALA A 389 25.57 -4.04 -8.53
N PRO A 390 26.51 -4.95 -8.88
CA PRO A 390 27.87 -4.92 -8.32
C PRO A 390 28.62 -3.60 -8.58
N GLY A 391 28.34 -2.90 -9.69
CA GLY A 391 28.92 -1.58 -9.99
C GLY A 391 28.49 -0.47 -9.03
N SER A 392 27.40 -0.67 -8.28
CA SER A 392 26.86 0.26 -7.28
C SER A 392 27.14 -0.17 -5.84
N ALA A 393 27.80 -1.31 -5.62
CA ALA A 393 28.03 -1.89 -4.30
C ALA A 393 28.78 -0.96 -3.34
N SER A 394 29.76 -0.20 -3.84
CA SER A 394 30.55 0.74 -3.04
C SER A 394 29.72 1.92 -2.51
N ALA A 395 28.70 2.37 -3.25
CA ALA A 395 27.78 3.41 -2.83
C ALA A 395 26.96 2.93 -1.61
N LEU A 396 26.36 1.74 -1.70
CA LEU A 396 25.64 1.14 -0.58
C LEU A 396 26.57 0.89 0.62
N ALA A 397 27.77 0.34 0.40
CA ALA A 397 28.74 0.08 1.47
C ALA A 397 29.11 1.36 2.25
N THR A 398 29.27 2.49 1.56
CA THR A 398 29.55 3.79 2.18
C THR A 398 28.37 4.26 3.06
N LEU A 399 27.14 4.12 2.55
CA LEU A 399 25.93 4.49 3.29
C LEU A 399 25.71 3.61 4.53
N LEU A 400 25.91 2.29 4.42
CA LEU A 400 25.85 1.38 5.57
C LEU A 400 26.85 1.76 6.65
N THR A 401 28.11 1.98 6.26
CA THR A 401 29.17 2.38 7.18
C THR A 401 28.85 3.70 7.87
N SER A 402 28.26 4.67 7.16
CA SER A 402 27.84 5.96 7.74
C SER A 402 26.76 5.81 8.83
N GLN A 403 25.99 4.73 8.78
CA GLN A 403 24.97 4.39 9.77
C GLN A 403 25.46 3.34 10.79
N THR A 404 26.77 3.06 10.85
CA THR A 404 27.34 2.05 11.75
C THR A 404 26.71 0.67 11.54
N ILE A 405 26.53 0.29 10.28
CA ILE A 405 26.04 -1.03 9.85
C ILE A 405 27.17 -1.70 9.07
N SER A 406 27.35 -3.01 9.26
CA SER A 406 28.31 -3.78 8.48
C SER A 406 28.04 -3.66 6.98
N SER A 407 29.09 -3.37 6.21
CA SER A 407 29.04 -3.24 4.75
C SER A 407 29.51 -4.51 4.01
N ALA A 408 29.57 -5.64 4.72
CA ALA A 408 29.98 -6.92 4.16
C ALA A 408 29.03 -7.37 3.03
N GLY A 409 29.58 -7.52 1.82
CA GLY A 409 28.75 -7.59 0.62
C GLY A 409 28.04 -8.91 0.34
N ASN A 410 28.43 -10.00 1.00
CA ASN A 410 27.88 -11.36 0.86
C ASN A 410 27.49 -11.94 2.22
N ASP A 411 26.93 -11.11 3.08
CA ASP A 411 26.66 -11.44 4.47
C ASP A 411 25.17 -11.27 4.81
N ALA A 412 24.32 -12.08 4.18
CA ALA A 412 22.87 -11.99 4.36
C ALA A 412 22.41 -12.31 5.79
N TYR A 413 23.24 -13.00 6.58
CA TYR A 413 22.99 -13.27 8.00
C TYR A 413 23.60 -12.21 8.93
N GLY A 414 24.45 -11.31 8.44
CA GLY A 414 25.13 -10.32 9.29
C GLY A 414 26.13 -10.94 10.26
N ASP A 415 26.84 -12.00 9.84
CA ASP A 415 27.90 -12.66 10.60
C ASP A 415 29.05 -11.69 10.94
N GLN A 416 29.25 -10.63 10.15
CA GLN A 416 30.25 -9.58 10.36
C GLN A 416 29.68 -8.32 11.04
N GLU A 417 28.43 -8.35 11.52
CA GLU A 417 27.86 -7.23 12.26
C GLU A 417 28.49 -7.12 13.65
N THR A 418 28.86 -5.91 14.04
CA THR A 418 29.51 -5.61 15.32
C THR A 418 28.72 -4.61 16.16
N ASN A 419 27.77 -3.90 15.55
CA ASN A 419 26.89 -2.98 16.25
C ASN A 419 25.70 -3.73 16.87
N ASN A 420 25.76 -3.97 18.18
CA ASN A 420 24.68 -4.59 18.94
C ASN A 420 23.63 -3.59 19.47
N GLY A 421 23.77 -2.30 19.13
CA GLY A 421 22.88 -1.24 19.59
C GLY A 421 22.80 -1.08 21.10
N GLY A 422 23.80 -1.54 21.86
CA GLY A 422 23.79 -1.56 23.33
C GLY A 422 23.00 -2.73 23.94
N VAL A 423 22.57 -3.71 23.14
CA VAL A 423 21.89 -4.93 23.59
C VAL A 423 22.79 -6.14 23.26
N PRO A 424 23.56 -6.69 24.22
CA PRO A 424 24.50 -7.77 23.94
C PRO A 424 23.89 -9.00 23.26
N LEU A 425 22.63 -9.34 23.60
CA LEU A 425 21.91 -10.46 23.00
C LEU A 425 21.47 -10.24 21.54
N ALA A 426 21.61 -9.03 21.01
CA ALA A 426 21.34 -8.75 19.60
C ALA A 426 22.41 -9.33 18.66
N LEU A 427 23.60 -9.69 19.19
CA LEU A 427 24.66 -10.35 18.44
C LEU A 427 25.06 -11.71 19.07
N PRO A 428 25.47 -12.71 18.26
CA PRO A 428 25.43 -12.70 16.80
C PRO A 428 23.99 -12.61 16.29
N MET A 429 23.81 -11.98 15.13
CA MET A 429 22.48 -11.75 14.55
C MET A 429 21.70 -13.05 14.36
N TYR A 430 22.38 -14.16 14.02
CA TYR A 430 21.82 -15.49 14.00
C TYR A 430 22.73 -16.46 14.76
N LYS A 431 22.14 -17.31 15.59
CA LYS A 431 22.85 -18.45 16.18
C LYS A 431 22.65 -19.67 15.28
N THR A 432 23.64 -20.54 15.19
CA THR A 432 23.51 -21.77 14.38
C THR A 432 22.94 -22.89 15.24
N ALA A 433 21.87 -23.53 14.77
CA ALA A 433 21.28 -24.73 15.35
C ALA A 433 21.46 -25.93 14.39
N ALA A 434 21.79 -27.10 14.93
CA ALA A 434 21.98 -28.31 14.14
C ALA A 434 20.77 -29.25 14.29
N VAL A 435 20.28 -29.78 13.16
CA VAL A 435 19.26 -30.84 13.16
C VAL A 435 19.85 -32.12 13.72
N GLY A 436 19.19 -32.72 14.72
CA GLY A 436 19.71 -33.87 15.47
C GLY A 436 20.85 -33.53 16.41
N GLY A 437 21.17 -32.24 16.59
CA GLY A 437 22.25 -31.76 17.44
C GLY A 437 21.85 -31.50 18.89
N ALA A 438 22.79 -30.92 19.63
CA ALA A 438 22.54 -30.46 21.00
C ALA A 438 21.52 -29.32 21.04
N VAL A 439 20.87 -29.16 22.20
CA VAL A 439 19.94 -28.05 22.47
C VAL A 439 20.66 -26.72 22.28
N THR A 440 20.12 -25.86 21.42
CA THR A 440 20.64 -24.51 21.18
C THR A 440 19.91 -23.50 22.06
N GLN A 441 20.65 -22.61 22.73
CA GLN A 441 20.07 -21.57 23.59
C GLN A 441 19.69 -20.32 22.78
N ALA A 442 18.41 -19.98 22.76
CA ALA A 442 17.86 -18.78 22.14
C ALA A 442 17.37 -17.82 23.23
N CYS A 443 18.04 -16.69 23.40
CA CYS A 443 17.76 -15.73 24.47
C CYS A 443 17.24 -14.43 23.90
N VAL A 444 16.17 -13.91 24.49
CA VAL A 444 15.53 -12.63 24.18
C VAL A 444 15.59 -11.69 25.37
N THR A 445 15.38 -10.40 25.13
CA THR A 445 15.45 -9.35 26.14
C THR A 445 14.49 -8.23 25.83
N ASN A 446 13.99 -7.58 26.88
CA ASN A 446 13.20 -6.35 26.78
C ASN A 446 13.93 -5.12 27.27
N SER A 447 15.26 -5.19 27.37
CA SER A 447 16.10 -4.06 27.78
C SER A 447 15.97 -2.83 26.87
N ALA A 448 15.55 -3.01 25.62
CA ALA A 448 15.20 -1.92 24.70
C ALA A 448 13.68 -1.68 24.56
N ASP A 449 12.86 -2.38 25.35
CA ASP A 449 11.39 -2.40 25.27
C ASP A 449 10.72 -2.05 26.61
N PRO A 450 10.91 -0.82 27.11
CA PRO A 450 10.35 -0.43 28.41
C PRO A 450 8.82 -0.44 28.43
N ALA A 451 8.18 -0.20 27.27
CA ALA A 451 6.73 -0.22 27.10
C ALA A 451 6.15 -1.63 26.91
N ARG A 452 7.01 -2.64 26.75
CA ARG A 452 6.65 -4.06 26.56
C ARG A 452 5.80 -4.32 25.32
N GLU A 453 6.09 -3.61 24.24
CA GLU A 453 5.36 -3.70 22.97
C GLU A 453 5.75 -4.95 22.16
N GLY A 454 6.86 -5.59 22.49
CA GLY A 454 7.25 -6.91 21.96
C GLY A 454 7.89 -6.88 20.58
N ASN A 455 8.21 -5.70 20.05
CA ASN A 455 8.77 -5.50 18.71
C ASN A 455 10.11 -4.72 18.70
N LYS A 456 10.80 -4.66 19.85
CA LYS A 456 12.04 -3.87 19.97
C LYS A 456 13.30 -4.71 19.76
N LEU A 457 14.44 -4.02 19.74
CA LEU A 457 15.76 -4.65 19.63
C LEU A 457 15.97 -5.66 20.78
N GLY A 458 16.13 -6.93 20.41
CA GLY A 458 16.33 -8.03 21.35
C GLY A 458 15.04 -8.78 21.74
N SER A 459 13.85 -8.33 21.32
CA SER A 459 12.58 -9.03 21.56
C SER A 459 12.52 -10.40 20.87
N PHE A 460 13.36 -10.64 19.86
CA PHE A 460 13.44 -11.88 19.10
C PHE A 460 14.86 -12.46 19.08
N ALA A 461 14.96 -13.77 19.17
CA ALA A 461 16.17 -14.53 18.89
C ALA A 461 16.00 -15.32 17.59
N TYR A 462 17.10 -15.42 16.84
CA TYR A 462 17.09 -15.98 15.49
C TYR A 462 18.08 -17.13 15.41
N LEU A 463 17.60 -18.31 15.02
CA LEU A 463 18.40 -19.51 14.82
C LEU A 463 18.41 -19.88 13.35
N ARG A 464 19.58 -19.95 12.71
CA ARG A 464 19.71 -20.54 11.38
C ARG A 464 19.97 -22.05 11.49
N PHE A 465 19.33 -22.84 10.64
CA PHE A 465 19.55 -24.29 10.55
C PHE A 465 19.34 -24.80 9.12
N THR A 466 19.87 -25.98 8.82
CA THR A 466 19.74 -26.61 7.49
C THR A 466 18.85 -27.85 7.58
N ALA A 467 17.72 -27.83 6.89
CA ALA A 467 16.92 -29.02 6.62
C ALA A 467 17.62 -29.86 5.55
N LEU A 468 18.04 -31.08 5.89
CA LEU A 468 18.86 -31.92 5.00
C LEU A 468 18.08 -32.55 3.84
N ALA A 469 16.76 -32.69 3.99
CA ALA A 469 15.88 -33.29 2.99
C ALA A 469 14.44 -32.76 3.12
N ASN A 470 13.63 -32.96 2.07
CA ASN A 470 12.20 -32.68 2.08
C ASN A 470 11.46 -33.67 3.00
N ARG A 471 11.13 -33.26 4.22
CA ARG A 471 10.45 -34.13 5.22
C ARG A 471 9.90 -33.34 6.41
N PRO A 472 9.12 -33.98 7.31
CA PRO A 472 8.75 -33.40 8.59
C PRO A 472 9.95 -33.27 9.55
N TYR A 473 10.03 -32.12 10.23
CA TYR A 473 10.96 -31.85 11.33
C TYR A 473 10.18 -31.51 12.60
N GLN A 474 10.62 -32.05 13.74
CA GLN A 474 10.09 -31.72 15.06
C GLN A 474 10.92 -30.61 15.71
N PHE A 475 10.20 -29.68 16.33
CA PHE A 475 10.75 -28.59 17.13
C PHE A 475 10.30 -28.78 18.57
N ALA A 476 11.25 -28.84 19.50
CA ALA A 476 10.99 -28.87 20.93
C ALA A 476 11.61 -27.63 21.58
N ILE A 477 10.76 -26.84 22.24
CA ILE A 477 11.12 -25.58 22.89
C ILE A 477 10.92 -25.72 24.40
N SER A 478 12.00 -25.66 25.17
CA SER A 478 11.94 -25.59 26.64
C SER A 478 11.97 -24.14 27.09
N SER A 479 11.03 -23.74 27.94
CA SER A 479 10.93 -22.38 28.49
C SER A 479 11.21 -22.34 30.00
N PRO A 480 11.77 -21.23 30.52
CA PRO A 480 11.85 -20.99 31.95
C PRO A 480 10.45 -20.67 32.52
N ALA A 481 10.30 -20.80 33.84
CA ALA A 481 9.04 -20.49 34.51
C ALA A 481 8.60 -19.04 34.23
N GLY A 482 7.32 -18.86 33.87
CA GLY A 482 6.74 -17.54 33.59
C GLY A 482 6.90 -17.05 32.15
N ALA A 483 7.75 -17.67 31.34
CA ALA A 483 7.90 -17.34 29.91
C ALA A 483 6.89 -18.10 29.05
N SER A 484 6.42 -17.45 27.98
CA SER A 484 5.52 -18.04 26.98
C SER A 484 6.20 -18.04 25.61
N PRO A 485 6.85 -19.14 25.20
CA PRO A 485 7.55 -19.19 23.92
C PRO A 485 6.55 -19.07 22.76
N ASN A 486 6.86 -18.20 21.81
CA ASN A 486 6.24 -18.18 20.49
C ASN A 486 7.34 -18.30 19.45
N PHE A 487 7.18 -19.20 18.48
CA PHE A 487 8.18 -19.40 17.44
C PHE A 487 7.57 -19.52 16.04
N ALA A 488 8.35 -19.12 15.05
CA ALA A 488 8.01 -19.18 13.64
C ALA A 488 9.21 -19.63 12.81
N ILE A 489 8.93 -20.33 11.71
CA ILE A 489 9.94 -20.84 10.78
C ILE A 489 9.82 -20.05 9.47
N TYR A 490 10.94 -19.59 8.96
CA TYR A 490 11.03 -18.77 7.76
C TYR A 490 11.92 -19.40 6.70
N ARG A 491 11.48 -19.27 5.45
CA ARG A 491 12.27 -19.39 4.22
C ARG A 491 11.44 -18.82 3.08
N GLY A 492 11.93 -17.73 2.47
CA GLY A 492 11.16 -17.03 1.46
C GLY A 492 9.84 -16.43 1.98
N GLY A 493 9.76 -16.15 3.28
CA GLY A 493 8.55 -15.77 4.00
C GLY A 493 8.26 -16.73 5.16
N LEU A 494 7.14 -16.49 5.86
CA LEU A 494 6.66 -17.36 6.94
C LEU A 494 6.24 -18.73 6.37
N VAL A 495 6.84 -19.80 6.87
CA VAL A 495 6.50 -21.19 6.52
C VAL A 495 5.50 -21.77 7.51
N SER A 496 5.72 -21.53 8.81
CA SER A 496 4.89 -22.08 9.88
C SER A 496 5.07 -21.27 11.17
N SER A 497 4.04 -21.25 12.02
CA SER A 497 4.04 -20.61 13.33
C SER A 497 3.48 -21.55 14.39
N ASN A 498 4.21 -21.72 15.49
CA ASN A 498 3.87 -22.56 16.65
C ASN A 498 3.40 -24.00 16.32
N ALA A 499 3.81 -24.55 15.18
CA ALA A 499 3.48 -25.92 14.78
C ALA A 499 4.71 -26.83 14.86
N SER A 500 4.48 -28.08 15.24
CA SER A 500 5.48 -29.14 15.30
C SER A 500 4.74 -30.49 15.25
N PRO A 501 5.08 -31.42 14.32
CA PRO A 501 6.12 -31.29 13.29
C PRO A 501 5.72 -30.35 12.13
N VAL A 502 6.71 -29.92 11.36
CA VAL A 502 6.52 -29.09 10.14
C VAL A 502 7.24 -29.75 8.96
N SER A 503 6.55 -29.91 7.82
CA SER A 503 7.18 -30.37 6.58
C SER A 503 7.99 -29.24 5.96
N LEU A 504 9.31 -29.40 5.89
CA LEU A 504 10.22 -28.42 5.33
C LEU A 504 10.89 -28.96 4.07
N ALA A 505 11.11 -28.08 3.09
CA ALA A 505 11.96 -28.39 1.95
C ALA A 505 13.43 -28.47 2.38
N ALA A 506 14.28 -29.14 1.60
CA ALA A 506 15.72 -29.18 1.85
C ALA A 506 16.35 -27.78 1.65
N GLY A 507 17.25 -27.38 2.54
CA GLY A 507 17.95 -26.10 2.50
C GLY A 507 17.93 -25.35 3.83
N GLU A 508 18.45 -24.12 3.81
CA GLU A 508 18.50 -23.25 4.98
C GLU A 508 17.12 -22.72 5.36
N HIS A 509 16.88 -22.60 6.66
CA HIS A 509 15.71 -22.01 7.27
C HIS A 509 16.13 -21.20 8.50
N VAL A 510 15.26 -20.28 8.92
CA VAL A 510 15.41 -19.53 10.16
C VAL A 510 14.26 -19.87 11.10
N LEU A 511 14.58 -20.22 12.35
CA LEU A 511 13.62 -20.24 13.45
C LEU A 511 13.75 -18.92 14.22
N VAL A 512 12.66 -18.18 14.32
CA VAL A 512 12.53 -16.96 15.11
C VAL A 512 11.74 -17.29 16.37
N ILE A 513 12.21 -16.85 17.53
CA ILE A 513 11.53 -17.08 18.81
C ILE A 513 11.45 -15.79 19.65
N ASN A 514 10.33 -15.59 20.31
CA ASN A 514 10.12 -14.53 21.30
C ASN A 514 9.37 -15.04 22.54
N ASP A 515 9.33 -14.20 23.58
CA ASP A 515 8.56 -14.41 24.80
C ASP A 515 7.30 -13.52 24.77
N LEU A 516 6.12 -14.12 24.57
CA LEU A 516 4.85 -13.36 24.53
C LEU A 516 4.51 -12.68 25.85
N ASN A 517 4.96 -13.26 26.97
CA ASN A 517 4.73 -12.65 28.28
C ASN A 517 5.68 -11.49 28.55
N ASN A 518 6.72 -11.35 27.74
CA ASN A 518 7.79 -10.40 27.96
C ASN A 518 8.29 -10.44 29.43
N SER A 519 8.57 -11.66 29.91
CA SER A 519 8.50 -12.02 31.33
C SER A 519 9.65 -11.46 32.18
N SER A 520 10.80 -11.13 31.58
CA SER A 520 11.97 -10.66 32.31
C SER A 520 12.92 -9.84 31.43
N ALA A 521 13.95 -9.25 32.06
CA ALA A 521 15.02 -8.55 31.35
C ALA A 521 15.73 -9.46 30.33
N ASN A 522 15.91 -10.75 30.62
CA ASN A 522 16.52 -11.73 29.72
C ASN A 522 15.84 -13.10 29.89
N THR A 523 15.24 -13.63 28.84
CA THR A 523 14.57 -14.94 28.83
C THR A 523 15.28 -15.86 27.85
N CYS A 524 15.74 -17.04 28.29
CA CYS A 524 16.45 -18.01 27.45
C CYS A 524 15.64 -19.30 27.27
N PHE A 525 15.38 -19.66 26.01
CA PHE A 525 14.72 -20.89 25.59
C PHE A 525 15.75 -21.91 25.10
N GLY A 526 15.50 -23.18 25.40
CA GLY A 526 16.24 -24.30 24.79
C GLY A 526 15.51 -24.79 23.54
N VAL A 527 16.20 -24.85 22.41
CA VAL A 527 15.64 -25.30 21.13
C VAL A 527 16.32 -26.58 20.66
N ALA A 528 15.54 -27.64 20.45
CA ALA A 528 15.99 -28.87 19.79
C ALA A 528 15.21 -29.07 18.48
N ILE A 529 15.94 -29.42 17.42
CA ILE A 529 15.39 -29.70 16.09
C ILE A 529 15.71 -31.14 15.74
N GLN A 530 14.70 -31.96 15.46
CA GLN A 530 14.85 -33.37 15.11
C GLN A 530 14.22 -33.65 13.75
N GLN A 531 14.80 -34.55 12.96
CA GLN A 531 14.14 -35.08 11.77
C GLN A 531 13.26 -36.27 12.14
N GLN A 532 12.10 -36.41 11.50
CA GLN A 532 11.30 -37.63 11.57
C GLN A 532 11.77 -38.69 10.58
#